data_AF-A0AAD9JAN7-F1
#
_entry.id   AF-A0AAD9JAN7-F1
#
_cell.length_a   1.000
_cell.length_b   1.000
_cell.length_c   1.000
_cell.angle_alpha   90.00
_cell.angle_beta   90.00
_cell.angle_gamma   90.00
#
_symmetry.space_group_name_H-M   'P 1'
#
loop_
_entity.id
_entity.type
_entity.pdbx_description
1 polymer ?
#
loop_
_entity_poly.entity_id
_entity_poly.type
_entity_poly.pdbx_seq_one_letter_code
_entity_poly.pdbx_strand_id
1 'polypeptide(L)'
;MASIRILLVGSVFLLAFDKGQGGGDGNFCSKVSDDWSTMKEKIESLKSESEAVAQLNTNLQSLSSRMNDLEAKGTYNLSEVLHKSILFYEAQRSGDLPDNNRVPWRHDSALGDKGNNGEDLTGGWYDAGDYVKFGLPMAYSVTMLSWGLIEYRDAYQAVGELAYGLDCIKWPLDYFIKAHVGENKFYGQVGDGNADHSFWGRPEDMNMARPAFLLDESHGGTEVAAETAAAMAAASIVFRPTGTR
;
A
#
# COMPACT_ATOMS: atom_id res chain seq x y z
N MET A 1 23.24 -28.09 26.87
CA MET A 1 24.54 -28.76 27.16
C MET A 1 25.16 -28.21 28.45
N ALA A 2 24.45 -28.23 29.59
CA ALA A 2 24.94 -27.67 30.86
C ALA A 2 25.24 -28.75 31.94
N SER A 3 25.13 -30.04 31.62
CA SER A 3 25.33 -31.13 32.60
C SER A 3 26.70 -31.81 32.57
N ILE A 4 27.68 -31.29 31.83
CA ILE A 4 29.01 -31.96 31.68
C ILE A 4 30.13 -31.33 32.51
N ARG A 5 29.98 -30.10 33.04
CA ARG A 5 31.10 -29.41 33.72
C ARG A 5 31.18 -29.54 35.25
N ILE A 6 30.17 -30.10 35.92
CA ILE A 6 30.20 -30.27 37.39
C ILE A 6 30.91 -31.58 37.81
N LEU A 7 31.04 -32.56 36.92
CA LEU A 7 31.65 -33.86 37.22
C LEU A 7 33.18 -33.83 37.40
N LEU A 8 33.87 -32.79 36.94
CA LEU A 8 35.34 -32.71 37.03
C LEU A 8 35.86 -32.23 38.39
N VAL A 9 35.03 -31.58 39.21
CA VAL A 9 35.48 -31.02 40.51
C VAL A 9 35.40 -32.06 41.64
N GLY A 10 34.48 -33.03 41.55
CA GLY A 10 34.35 -34.09 42.56
C GLY A 10 35.45 -35.15 42.52
N SER A 11 36.04 -35.42 41.35
CA SER A 11 37.06 -36.48 41.20
C SER A 11 38.45 -36.10 41.70
N VAL A 12 38.75 -34.81 41.86
CA VAL A 12 40.05 -34.35 42.39
C VAL A 12 40.11 -34.45 43.91
N PHE A 13 38.96 -34.42 44.60
CA PHE A 13 38.91 -34.43 46.07
C PHE A 13 39.12 -35.84 46.67
N LEU A 14 38.88 -36.91 45.90
CA LEU A 14 39.04 -38.29 46.39
C LEU A 14 40.47 -38.85 46.26
N LEU A 15 41.37 -38.20 45.52
CA LEU A 15 42.76 -38.66 45.34
C LEU A 15 43.75 -38.15 46.40
N ALA A 16 43.30 -37.27 47.32
CA ALA A 16 44.17 -36.66 48.32
C ALA A 16 44.19 -37.37 49.69
N PHE A 17 43.37 -38.42 49.89
CA PHE A 17 43.25 -39.08 51.21
C PHE A 17 44.01 -40.40 51.38
N ASP A 18 44.71 -40.91 50.37
CA ASP A 18 45.32 -42.26 50.43
C ASP A 18 46.86 -42.31 50.50
N LYS A 19 47.51 -41.25 51.00
CA LYS A 19 48.92 -41.36 51.42
C LYS A 19 49.16 -40.59 52.71
N GLY A 20 48.90 -41.25 53.84
CA GLY A 20 49.50 -40.86 55.10
C GLY A 20 50.99 -41.13 55.07
N GLN A 21 51.83 -40.11 55.25
CA GLN A 21 53.04 -40.16 56.09
C GLN A 21 53.46 -38.75 56.53
N GLY A 22 53.44 -38.56 57.86
CA GLY A 22 54.33 -37.77 58.70
C GLY A 22 55.01 -36.49 58.18
N GLY A 23 54.65 -35.36 58.78
CA GLY A 23 55.41 -34.12 58.70
C GLY A 23 54.49 -32.92 58.85
N GLY A 24 54.29 -32.46 60.08
CA GLY A 24 53.42 -31.33 60.38
C GLY A 24 53.99 -30.02 59.82
N ASP A 25 53.22 -29.39 58.96
CA ASP A 25 53.15 -27.94 58.86
C ASP A 25 51.69 -27.55 59.07
N GLY A 26 51.40 -26.78 60.13
CA GLY A 26 50.07 -26.19 60.37
C GLY A 26 49.57 -25.27 59.24
N ASN A 27 50.37 -25.14 58.18
CA ASN A 27 50.15 -24.35 56.98
C ASN A 27 49.55 -25.12 55.80
N PHE A 28 49.43 -26.45 55.85
CA PHE A 28 48.82 -27.21 54.76
C PHE A 28 47.29 -27.07 54.77
N CYS A 29 46.68 -27.19 55.95
CA CYS A 29 45.22 -27.08 56.12
C CYS A 29 44.71 -25.66 55.84
N SER A 30 45.48 -24.62 56.21
CA SER A 30 45.17 -23.22 55.91
C SER A 30 45.27 -22.93 54.41
N LYS A 31 46.33 -23.37 53.73
CA LYS A 31 46.46 -23.21 52.26
C LYS A 31 45.34 -23.89 51.48
N VAL A 32 44.95 -25.11 51.87
CA VAL A 32 43.82 -25.82 51.24
C VAL A 32 42.50 -25.07 51.47
N SER A 33 42.33 -24.45 52.65
CA SER A 33 41.16 -23.60 52.96
C SER A 33 41.13 -22.31 52.14
N ASP A 34 42.27 -21.67 51.95
CA ASP A 34 42.42 -20.42 51.17
C ASP A 34 42.22 -20.66 49.66
N ASP A 35 42.78 -21.76 49.14
CA ASP A 35 42.59 -22.20 47.76
C ASP A 35 41.11 -22.56 47.48
N TRP A 36 40.45 -23.20 48.44
CA TRP A 36 39.02 -23.52 48.37
C TRP A 36 38.14 -22.27 48.38
N SER A 37 38.48 -21.27 49.19
CA SER A 37 37.75 -20.01 49.28
C SER A 37 37.87 -19.21 47.98
N THR A 38 39.09 -19.13 47.43
CA THR A 38 39.35 -18.51 46.12
C THR A 38 38.63 -19.24 44.97
N MET A 39 38.55 -20.57 45.04
CA MET A 39 37.85 -21.36 44.03
C MET A 39 36.32 -21.17 44.10
N LYS A 40 35.75 -21.01 45.29
CA LYS A 40 34.33 -20.67 45.46
C LYS A 40 33.97 -19.32 44.86
N GLU A 41 34.78 -18.28 45.12
CA GLU A 41 34.57 -16.95 44.55
C GLU A 41 34.61 -16.98 43.01
N LYS A 42 35.57 -17.73 42.43
CA LYS A 42 35.61 -17.95 40.97
C LYS A 42 34.38 -18.68 40.45
N ILE A 43 33.88 -19.69 41.16
CA ILE A 43 32.66 -20.43 40.79
C ILE A 43 31.44 -19.52 40.86
N GLU A 44 31.32 -18.67 41.88
CA GLU A 44 30.23 -17.71 42.04
C GLU A 44 30.26 -16.63 40.93
N SER A 45 31.44 -16.13 40.57
CA SER A 45 31.62 -15.22 39.44
C SER A 45 31.22 -15.87 38.10
N LEU A 46 31.60 -17.13 37.87
CA LEU A 46 31.22 -17.84 36.65
C LEU A 46 29.72 -18.14 36.60
N LYS A 47 29.07 -18.35 37.75
CA LYS A 47 27.61 -18.51 37.84
C LYS A 47 26.91 -17.20 37.48
N SER A 48 27.32 -16.07 38.05
CA SER A 48 26.70 -14.77 37.79
C SER A 48 26.85 -14.35 36.32
N GLU A 49 28.00 -14.61 35.69
CA GLU A 49 28.19 -14.43 34.25
C GLU A 49 27.25 -15.32 33.44
N SER A 50 27.07 -16.59 33.83
CA SER A 50 26.17 -17.51 33.13
C SER A 50 24.70 -17.10 33.23
N GLU A 51 24.28 -16.54 34.37
CA GLU A 51 22.94 -16.00 34.59
C GLU A 51 22.71 -14.72 33.78
N ALA A 52 23.70 -13.83 33.72
CA ALA A 52 23.64 -12.63 32.89
C ALA A 52 23.50 -12.97 31.40
N VAL A 53 24.23 -13.98 30.91
CA VAL A 53 24.12 -14.48 29.53
C VAL A 53 22.74 -15.12 29.28
N ALA A 54 22.20 -15.88 30.25
CA ALA A 54 20.86 -16.44 30.14
C ALA A 54 19.77 -15.36 30.08
N GLN A 55 19.92 -14.27 30.85
CA GLN A 55 19.01 -13.14 30.82
C GLN A 55 19.08 -12.38 29.49
N LEU A 56 20.28 -12.15 28.95
CA LEU A 56 20.47 -11.53 27.64
C LEU A 56 19.81 -12.34 26.52
N ASN A 57 19.94 -13.68 26.54
CA ASN A 57 19.28 -14.54 25.55
C ASN A 57 17.75 -14.48 25.67
N THR A 58 17.20 -14.46 26.88
CA THR A 58 15.75 -14.29 27.12
C THR A 58 15.26 -12.94 26.58
N ASN A 59 16.02 -11.86 26.83
CA ASN A 59 15.70 -10.53 26.32
C ASN A 59 15.75 -10.48 24.79
N LEU A 60 16.74 -11.12 24.16
CA LEU A 60 16.87 -11.17 22.70
C LEU A 60 15.69 -11.93 22.06
N GLN A 61 15.27 -13.04 22.66
CA GLN A 61 14.11 -13.82 22.20
C GLN A 61 12.81 -13.01 22.33
N SER A 62 12.64 -12.30 23.44
CA SER A 62 11.49 -11.39 23.66
C SER A 62 11.49 -10.22 22.68
N LEU A 63 12.66 -9.63 22.38
CA LEU A 63 12.79 -8.58 21.36
C LEU A 63 12.47 -9.12 19.97
N SER A 64 12.95 -10.31 19.62
CA SER A 64 12.64 -10.97 18.37
C SER A 64 11.15 -11.30 18.23
N SER A 65 10.50 -11.79 19.28
CA SER A 65 9.06 -12.05 19.25
C SER A 65 8.25 -10.76 19.14
N ARG A 66 8.67 -9.68 19.81
CA ARG A 66 8.06 -8.35 19.68
C ARG A 66 8.26 -7.75 18.29
N MET A 67 9.40 -8.01 17.64
CA MET A 67 9.67 -7.57 16.28
C MET A 67 8.80 -8.34 15.27
N ASN A 68 8.68 -9.65 15.43
CA ASN A 68 7.77 -10.47 14.64
C ASN A 68 6.30 -10.09 14.88
N ASP A 69 5.91 -9.77 16.12
CA ASP A 69 4.57 -9.28 16.43
C ASP A 69 4.31 -7.88 15.85
N LEU A 70 5.32 -7.01 15.73
CA LEU A 70 5.21 -5.72 15.07
C LEU A 70 5.08 -5.87 13.54
N GLU A 71 5.86 -6.78 12.95
CA GLU A 71 5.71 -7.18 11.54
C GLU A 71 4.33 -7.80 11.28
N ALA A 72 3.81 -8.61 12.22
CA ALA A 72 2.51 -9.27 12.10
C ALA A 72 1.31 -8.37 12.45
N LYS A 73 1.47 -7.39 13.35
CA LYS A 73 0.39 -6.46 13.76
C LYS A 73 0.28 -5.21 12.89
N GLY A 74 1.22 -4.92 12.02
CA GLY A 74 1.19 -3.69 11.26
C GLY A 74 2.01 -3.75 10.00
N THR A 75 1.37 -4.09 8.88
CA THR A 75 1.48 -3.32 7.63
C THR A 75 0.58 -3.94 6.57
N TYR A 76 -0.42 -3.19 6.12
CA TYR A 76 -1.01 -3.45 4.81
C TYR A 76 0.02 -3.07 3.74
N ASN A 77 0.13 -3.85 2.67
CA ASN A 77 0.95 -3.47 1.52
C ASN A 77 0.29 -2.31 0.77
N LEU A 78 0.52 -1.07 1.22
CA LEU A 78 -0.12 0.11 0.65
C LEU A 78 0.30 0.39 -0.80
N SER A 79 1.48 -0.10 -1.22
CA SER A 79 1.89 -0.07 -2.63
C SER A 79 0.95 -0.91 -3.48
N GLU A 80 0.62 -2.13 -3.03
CA GLU A 80 -0.32 -3.01 -3.71
C GLU A 80 -1.75 -2.44 -3.69
N VAL A 81 -2.16 -1.84 -2.58
CA VAL A 81 -3.47 -1.17 -2.48
C VAL A 81 -3.57 -0.03 -3.49
N LEU A 82 -2.54 0.82 -3.58
CA LEU A 82 -2.52 1.92 -4.55
C LEU A 82 -2.55 1.41 -6.00
N HIS A 83 -1.74 0.40 -6.31
CA HIS A 83 -1.74 -0.24 -7.63
C HIS A 83 -3.13 -0.76 -8.03
N LYS A 84 -3.79 -1.50 -7.13
CA LYS A 84 -5.14 -2.04 -7.36
C LYS A 84 -6.20 -0.94 -7.44
N SER A 85 -6.05 0.14 -6.66
CA SER A 85 -6.94 1.31 -6.73
C SER A 85 -6.87 1.98 -8.11
N ILE A 86 -5.68 2.11 -8.70
CA ILE A 86 -5.53 2.66 -10.05
C ILE A 86 -6.12 1.70 -11.10
N LEU A 87 -5.86 0.40 -10.97
CA LEU A 87 -6.44 -0.62 -11.86
C LEU A 87 -7.98 -0.63 -11.83
N PHE A 88 -8.59 -0.30 -10.69
CA PHE A 88 -10.05 -0.14 -10.61
C PHE A 88 -10.54 0.93 -11.59
N TYR A 89 -9.93 2.11 -11.65
CA TYR A 89 -10.30 3.15 -12.62
C TYR A 89 -10.03 2.75 -14.08
N GLU A 90 -8.98 1.97 -14.35
CA GLU A 90 -8.76 1.39 -15.69
C GLU A 90 -9.90 0.44 -16.07
N ALA A 91 -10.37 -0.36 -15.12
CA ALA A 91 -11.50 -1.25 -15.31
C ALA A 91 -12.84 -0.51 -15.49
N GLN A 92 -12.91 0.79 -15.22
CA GLN A 92 -14.09 1.63 -15.46
C GLN A 92 -14.06 2.39 -16.79
N ARG A 93 -12.97 2.31 -17.58
CA ARG A 93 -12.85 3.06 -18.85
C ARG A 93 -13.95 2.70 -19.84
N SER A 94 -14.60 3.70 -20.43
CA SER A 94 -15.51 3.57 -21.58
C SER A 94 -14.81 4.06 -22.85
N GLY A 95 -15.27 3.64 -24.03
CA GLY A 95 -14.69 4.02 -25.32
C GLY A 95 -13.72 2.99 -25.89
N ASP A 96 -12.88 3.46 -26.82
CA ASP A 96 -11.80 2.72 -27.47
C ASP A 96 -10.62 2.59 -26.52
N LEU A 97 -10.33 1.39 -26.03
CA LEU A 97 -9.32 1.17 -25.01
C LEU A 97 -7.91 1.19 -25.63
N PRO A 98 -6.89 1.69 -24.92
CA PRO A 98 -5.56 1.79 -25.48
C PRO A 98 -4.91 0.40 -25.61
N ASP A 99 -4.01 0.24 -26.59
CA ASP A 99 -3.28 -1.02 -26.85
C ASP A 99 -2.53 -1.56 -25.62
N ASN A 100 -2.16 -0.68 -24.68
CA ASN A 100 -1.48 -1.02 -23.44
C ASN A 100 -2.43 -1.27 -22.24
N ASN A 101 -3.72 -1.51 -22.49
CA ASN A 101 -4.72 -1.82 -21.45
C ASN A 101 -4.25 -3.00 -20.58
N ARG A 102 -4.23 -2.79 -19.26
CA ARG A 102 -3.78 -3.77 -18.27
C ARG A 102 -4.90 -4.68 -17.76
N VAL A 103 -6.15 -4.38 -18.11
CA VAL A 103 -7.34 -5.12 -17.66
C VAL A 103 -7.81 -6.07 -18.76
N PRO A 104 -7.38 -7.35 -18.77
CA PRO A 104 -7.49 -8.22 -19.96
C PRO A 104 -8.92 -8.64 -20.32
N TRP A 105 -9.87 -8.46 -19.41
CA TRP A 105 -11.28 -8.80 -19.58
C TRP A 105 -12.15 -7.60 -19.98
N ARG A 106 -11.56 -6.41 -20.11
CA ARG A 106 -12.21 -5.20 -20.63
C ARG A 106 -11.81 -4.99 -22.09
N HIS A 107 -12.78 -4.63 -22.92
CA HIS A 107 -12.57 -4.26 -24.31
C HIS A 107 -13.33 -2.97 -24.67
N ASP A 108 -13.25 -2.58 -25.94
CA ASP A 108 -13.90 -1.39 -26.46
C ASP A 108 -15.41 -1.45 -26.24
N SER A 109 -15.98 -0.35 -25.77
CA SER A 109 -17.41 -0.27 -25.46
C SER A 109 -17.93 1.15 -25.66
N ALA A 110 -19.24 1.28 -25.86
CA ALA A 110 -19.90 2.58 -26.06
C ALA A 110 -19.26 3.45 -27.18
N LEU A 111 -18.73 2.82 -28.24
CA LEU A 111 -18.09 3.52 -29.37
C LEU A 111 -19.05 4.41 -30.17
N GLY A 112 -20.36 4.28 -29.93
CA GLY A 112 -21.39 5.12 -30.52
C GLY A 112 -21.82 6.31 -29.66
N ASP A 113 -21.21 6.53 -28.49
CA ASP A 113 -21.50 7.67 -27.62
C ASP A 113 -21.23 8.98 -28.38
N LYS A 114 -22.30 9.75 -28.61
CA LYS A 114 -22.25 10.99 -29.40
C LYS A 114 -23.21 12.03 -28.87
N GLY A 115 -22.84 13.29 -29.07
CA GLY A 115 -23.67 14.45 -28.76
C GLY A 115 -24.85 14.60 -29.71
N ASN A 116 -25.70 15.58 -29.40
CA ASN A 116 -26.92 15.91 -30.13
C ASN A 116 -26.67 16.33 -31.59
N ASN A 117 -25.46 16.77 -31.93
CA ASN A 117 -25.06 17.13 -33.30
C ASN A 117 -23.94 16.22 -33.84
N GLY A 118 -23.72 15.05 -33.24
CA GLY A 118 -22.70 14.09 -33.67
C GLY A 118 -21.30 14.36 -33.15
N GLU A 119 -21.16 15.19 -32.11
CA GLU A 119 -19.90 15.38 -31.40
C GLU A 119 -19.43 14.04 -30.80
N ASP A 120 -18.15 13.71 -30.92
CA ASP A 120 -17.60 12.49 -30.31
C ASP A 120 -17.62 12.61 -28.79
N LEU A 121 -18.36 11.72 -28.12
CA LEU A 121 -18.41 11.63 -26.67
C LEU A 121 -17.88 10.30 -26.15
N THR A 122 -17.12 9.54 -26.95
CA THR A 122 -16.43 8.32 -26.49
C THR A 122 -15.33 8.64 -25.48
N GLY A 123 -15.04 7.71 -24.57
CA GLY A 123 -14.09 7.90 -23.48
C GLY A 123 -14.76 8.07 -22.12
N GLY A 124 -13.96 8.45 -21.12
CA GLY A 124 -14.42 8.67 -19.75
C GLY A 124 -14.60 7.37 -18.96
N TRP A 125 -15.23 7.46 -17.79
CA TRP A 125 -15.50 6.32 -16.92
C TRP A 125 -16.98 5.99 -16.83
N TYR A 126 -17.30 4.71 -16.72
CA TYR A 126 -18.57 4.29 -16.14
C TYR A 126 -18.60 4.59 -14.65
N ASP A 127 -19.75 5.03 -14.15
CA ASP A 127 -19.86 5.59 -12.80
C ASP A 127 -19.66 4.55 -11.69
N ALA A 128 -20.36 3.42 -11.79
CA ALA A 128 -20.34 2.40 -10.76
C ALA A 128 -20.37 0.98 -11.35
N GLY A 129 -21.37 0.18 -10.98
CA GLY A 129 -21.64 -1.13 -11.59
C GLY A 129 -22.55 -1.06 -12.82
N ASP A 130 -22.98 0.15 -13.18
CA ASP A 130 -23.75 0.48 -14.37
C ASP A 130 -22.84 1.06 -15.46
N TYR A 131 -23.42 1.48 -16.59
CA TYR A 131 -22.68 2.03 -17.73
C TYR A 131 -23.06 3.45 -18.10
N VAL A 132 -23.81 4.14 -17.24
CA VAL A 132 -24.03 5.58 -17.39
C VAL A 132 -22.73 6.34 -17.07
N LYS A 133 -22.45 7.35 -17.87
CA LYS A 133 -21.38 8.32 -17.61
C LYS A 133 -21.98 9.53 -16.92
N PHE A 134 -22.03 9.50 -15.60
CA PHE A 134 -22.45 10.65 -14.79
C PHE A 134 -21.28 11.63 -14.62
N GLY A 135 -21.39 12.82 -15.19
CA GLY A 135 -20.29 13.79 -15.21
C GLY A 135 -19.87 14.29 -13.83
N LEU A 136 -20.82 14.50 -12.91
CA LEU A 136 -20.54 15.03 -11.56
C LEU A 136 -19.62 14.10 -10.72
N PRO A 137 -19.99 12.83 -10.46
CA PRO A 137 -19.13 11.91 -9.71
C PRO A 137 -17.81 11.57 -10.44
N MET A 138 -17.82 11.54 -11.77
CA MET A 138 -16.59 11.40 -12.56
C MET A 138 -15.65 12.58 -12.34
N ALA A 139 -16.14 13.82 -12.41
CA ALA A 139 -15.35 15.03 -12.19
C ALA A 139 -14.82 15.09 -10.76
N TYR A 140 -15.68 14.81 -9.77
CA TYR A 140 -15.28 14.72 -8.36
C TYR A 140 -14.13 13.72 -8.15
N SER A 141 -14.23 12.54 -8.75
CA SER A 141 -13.17 11.52 -8.69
C SER A 141 -11.85 12.05 -9.25
N VAL A 142 -11.89 12.76 -10.39
CA VAL A 142 -10.70 13.39 -10.97
C VAL A 142 -10.12 14.47 -10.06
N THR A 143 -10.95 15.32 -9.45
CA THR A 143 -10.51 16.33 -8.49
C THR A 143 -9.77 15.68 -7.32
N MET A 144 -10.35 14.64 -6.72
CA MET A 144 -9.76 13.96 -5.56
C MET A 144 -8.48 13.18 -5.90
N LEU A 145 -8.45 12.50 -7.04
CA LEU A 145 -7.25 11.80 -7.53
C LEU A 145 -6.14 12.80 -7.84
N SER A 146 -6.48 13.93 -8.48
CA SER A 146 -5.53 15.00 -8.78
C SER A 146 -4.98 15.61 -7.49
N TRP A 147 -5.83 15.85 -6.49
CA TRP A 147 -5.38 16.33 -5.19
C TRP A 147 -4.40 15.35 -4.53
N GLY A 148 -4.71 14.05 -4.55
CA GLY A 148 -3.79 13.02 -4.07
C GLY A 148 -2.43 13.01 -4.80
N LEU A 149 -2.43 13.22 -6.12
CA LEU A 149 -1.20 13.32 -6.93
C LEU A 149 -0.42 14.61 -6.65
N ILE A 150 -1.08 15.71 -6.31
CA ILE A 150 -0.44 16.97 -5.91
C ILE A 150 0.28 16.79 -4.57
N GLU A 151 -0.41 16.24 -3.56
CA GLU A 151 0.14 16.12 -2.20
C GLU A 151 1.20 15.02 -2.09
N TYR A 152 1.00 13.90 -2.78
CA TYR A 152 1.77 12.68 -2.55
C TYR A 152 2.55 12.21 -3.78
N ARG A 153 2.89 13.12 -4.71
CA ARG A 153 3.59 12.81 -5.96
C ARG A 153 4.82 11.91 -5.77
N ASP A 154 5.64 12.22 -4.76
CA ASP A 154 6.86 11.47 -4.46
C ASP A 154 6.57 10.04 -4.00
N ALA A 155 5.44 9.80 -3.31
CA ALA A 155 5.01 8.46 -2.93
C ALA A 155 4.61 7.63 -4.14
N TYR A 156 3.81 8.21 -5.06
CA TYR A 156 3.49 7.58 -6.34
C TYR A 156 4.75 7.25 -7.15
N GLN A 157 5.74 8.16 -7.15
CA GLN A 157 7.01 7.96 -7.84
C GLN A 157 7.84 6.84 -7.19
N ALA A 158 7.91 6.80 -5.86
CA ALA A 158 8.71 5.83 -5.11
C ALA A 158 8.23 4.39 -5.29
N VAL A 159 6.92 4.19 -5.49
CA VAL A 159 6.32 2.87 -5.73
C VAL A 159 6.10 2.55 -7.22
N GLY A 160 6.53 3.44 -8.12
CA GLY A 160 6.45 3.22 -9.57
C GLY A 160 5.03 3.39 -10.17
N GLU A 161 4.09 3.97 -9.44
CA GLU A 161 2.70 4.15 -9.88
C GLU A 161 2.40 5.55 -10.46
N LEU A 162 3.37 6.46 -10.45
CA LEU A 162 3.14 7.84 -10.92
C LEU A 162 2.62 7.90 -12.36
N ALA A 163 3.22 7.15 -13.28
CA ALA A 163 2.80 7.16 -14.68
C ALA A 163 1.35 6.67 -14.84
N TYR A 164 0.98 5.61 -14.11
CA TYR A 164 -0.39 5.08 -14.12
C TYR A 164 -1.38 6.01 -13.44
N GLY A 165 -0.99 6.69 -12.35
CA GLY A 165 -1.83 7.72 -11.71
C GLY A 165 -2.10 8.91 -12.64
N LEU A 166 -1.08 9.36 -13.39
CA LEU A 166 -1.24 10.41 -14.40
C LEU A 166 -2.15 9.95 -15.55
N ASP A 167 -1.93 8.74 -16.09
CA ASP A 167 -2.76 8.18 -17.15
C ASP A 167 -4.22 7.96 -16.70
N CYS A 168 -4.41 7.56 -15.44
CA CYS A 168 -5.70 7.40 -14.80
C CYS A 168 -6.51 8.70 -14.87
N ILE A 169 -5.98 9.83 -14.36
CA ILE A 169 -6.73 11.10 -14.40
C ILE A 169 -6.82 11.69 -15.82
N LYS A 170 -5.86 11.42 -16.71
CA LYS A 170 -5.88 11.91 -18.10
C LYS A 170 -7.11 11.41 -18.85
N TRP A 171 -7.48 10.15 -18.65
CA TRP A 171 -8.57 9.49 -19.37
C TRP A 171 -9.92 10.24 -19.31
N PRO A 172 -10.49 10.55 -18.13
CA PRO A 172 -11.71 11.35 -18.03
C PRO A 172 -11.50 12.83 -18.40
N LEU A 173 -10.29 13.39 -18.23
CA LEU A 173 -10.00 14.78 -18.66
C LEU A 173 -10.11 14.94 -20.18
N ASP A 174 -9.57 13.99 -20.95
CA ASP A 174 -9.72 13.97 -22.40
C ASP A 174 -11.21 13.89 -22.79
N TYR A 175 -12.01 13.11 -22.07
CA TYR A 175 -13.47 13.06 -22.24
C TYR A 175 -14.14 14.41 -21.90
N PHE A 176 -13.75 15.10 -20.83
CA PHE A 176 -14.31 16.41 -20.51
C PHE A 176 -13.97 17.48 -21.55
N ILE A 177 -12.80 17.40 -22.18
CA ILE A 177 -12.44 18.26 -23.32
C ILE A 177 -13.39 18.00 -24.49
N LYS A 178 -13.68 16.73 -24.80
CA LYS A 178 -14.67 16.37 -25.83
C LYS A 178 -16.08 16.85 -25.47
N ALA A 179 -16.47 16.73 -24.20
CA ALA A 179 -17.80 17.10 -23.71
C ALA A 179 -18.04 18.63 -23.66
N HIS A 180 -16.98 19.44 -23.58
CA HIS A 180 -17.03 20.90 -23.61
C HIS A 180 -17.02 21.44 -25.05
N VAL A 181 -18.19 21.46 -25.69
CA VAL A 181 -18.34 21.72 -27.14
C VAL A 181 -18.54 23.20 -27.50
N GLY A 182 -18.54 24.09 -26.52
CA GLY A 182 -18.64 25.54 -26.71
C GLY A 182 -18.56 26.28 -25.38
N GLU A 183 -18.45 27.61 -25.42
CA GLU A 183 -18.20 28.45 -24.24
C GLU A 183 -19.15 28.17 -23.05
N ASN A 184 -20.46 28.05 -23.32
CA ASN A 184 -21.48 27.70 -22.34
C ASN A 184 -22.21 26.42 -22.75
N LYS A 185 -21.50 25.41 -23.29
CA LYS A 185 -22.10 24.16 -23.79
C LYS A 185 -21.28 22.96 -23.34
N PHE A 186 -21.86 22.15 -22.44
CA PHE A 186 -21.17 21.02 -21.83
C PHE A 186 -22.08 19.80 -21.71
N TYR A 187 -21.64 18.64 -22.18
CA TYR A 187 -22.38 17.39 -21.96
C TYR A 187 -22.11 16.84 -20.55
N GLY A 188 -23.12 16.94 -19.69
CA GLY A 188 -23.03 16.50 -18.28
C GLY A 188 -23.27 15.00 -18.08
N GLN A 189 -23.86 14.31 -19.05
CA GLN A 189 -24.17 12.89 -18.96
C GLN A 189 -24.29 12.23 -20.33
N VAL A 190 -23.89 10.96 -20.41
CA VAL A 190 -24.21 10.07 -21.53
C VAL A 190 -24.78 8.75 -20.99
N GLY A 191 -25.94 8.34 -21.51
CA GLY A 191 -26.70 7.19 -21.04
C GLY A 191 -27.97 7.60 -20.28
N ASP A 192 -29.04 6.83 -20.47
CA ASP A 192 -30.27 6.94 -19.68
C ASP A 192 -30.24 5.91 -18.55
N GLY A 193 -30.40 6.35 -17.31
CA GLY A 193 -30.28 5.46 -16.15
C GLY A 193 -31.29 4.32 -16.14
N ASN A 194 -32.53 4.54 -16.56
CA ASN A 194 -33.53 3.47 -16.53
C ASN A 194 -33.23 2.38 -17.57
N ALA A 195 -32.88 2.78 -18.79
CA ALA A 195 -32.53 1.85 -19.87
C ALA A 195 -31.25 1.09 -19.55
N ASP A 196 -30.24 1.78 -19.03
CA ASP A 196 -28.96 1.22 -18.63
C ASP A 196 -29.12 0.22 -17.48
N HIS A 197 -29.82 0.59 -16.41
CA HIS A 197 -30.02 -0.26 -15.22
C HIS A 197 -30.98 -1.43 -15.45
N SER A 198 -31.73 -1.40 -16.56
CA SER A 198 -32.56 -2.53 -16.99
C SER A 198 -31.77 -3.61 -17.75
N PHE A 199 -30.50 -3.34 -18.07
CA PHE A 199 -29.60 -4.28 -18.73
C PHE A 199 -28.56 -4.83 -17.75
N TRP A 200 -28.46 -6.16 -17.68
CA TRP A 200 -27.44 -6.85 -16.89
C TRP A 200 -26.55 -7.68 -17.81
N GLY A 201 -25.42 -7.10 -18.21
CA GLY A 201 -24.48 -7.70 -19.15
C GLY A 201 -23.18 -6.93 -19.15
N ARG A 202 -22.26 -7.23 -20.08
CA ARG A 202 -20.98 -6.52 -20.20
C ARG A 202 -21.15 -5.18 -20.92
N PRO A 203 -20.31 -4.15 -20.66
CA PRO A 203 -20.40 -2.88 -21.37
C PRO A 203 -20.19 -3.03 -22.89
N GLU A 204 -19.41 -4.03 -23.31
CA GLU A 204 -19.15 -4.35 -24.71
C GLU A 204 -20.39 -4.87 -25.46
N ASP A 205 -21.41 -5.36 -24.73
CA ASP A 205 -22.62 -5.95 -25.29
C ASP A 205 -23.86 -5.04 -25.17
N MET A 206 -23.68 -3.79 -24.72
CA MET A 206 -24.77 -2.81 -24.62
C MET A 206 -25.48 -2.61 -25.95
N ASN A 207 -26.81 -2.68 -25.93
CA ASN A 207 -27.65 -2.56 -27.13
C ASN A 207 -28.77 -1.50 -27.00
N MET A 208 -28.88 -0.84 -25.86
CA MET A 208 -29.83 0.25 -25.64
C MET A 208 -29.31 1.57 -26.22
N ALA A 209 -30.23 2.52 -26.43
CA ALA A 209 -29.86 3.87 -26.77
C ALA A 209 -29.18 4.57 -25.58
N ARG A 210 -28.11 5.33 -25.85
CA ARG A 210 -27.34 6.07 -24.85
C ARG A 210 -27.38 7.56 -25.17
N PRO A 211 -28.46 8.28 -24.80
CA PRO A 211 -28.61 9.70 -25.12
C PRO A 211 -27.58 10.55 -24.37
N ALA A 212 -27.17 11.66 -24.97
CA ALA A 212 -26.31 12.65 -24.36
C ALA A 212 -27.11 13.86 -23.86
N PHE A 213 -26.82 14.35 -22.66
CA PHE A 213 -27.55 15.45 -22.04
C PHE A 213 -26.67 16.71 -22.00
N LEU A 214 -27.06 17.70 -22.79
CA LEU A 214 -26.36 18.98 -22.91
C LEU A 214 -26.82 19.95 -21.82
N LEU A 215 -25.85 20.61 -21.20
CA LEU A 215 -26.04 21.77 -20.36
C LEU A 215 -25.72 23.03 -21.17
N ASP A 216 -26.57 24.03 -21.04
CA ASP A 216 -26.40 25.34 -21.67
C ASP A 216 -27.05 26.45 -20.84
N GLU A 217 -27.06 27.69 -21.36
CA GLU A 217 -27.64 28.84 -20.67
C GLU A 217 -29.16 28.70 -20.41
N SER A 218 -29.86 27.85 -21.17
CA SER A 218 -31.28 27.54 -20.98
C SER A 218 -31.54 26.28 -20.15
N HIS A 219 -30.55 25.38 -20.09
CA HIS A 219 -30.58 24.12 -19.35
C HIS A 219 -29.34 24.04 -18.45
N GLY A 220 -29.36 24.77 -17.34
CA GLY A 220 -28.21 24.89 -16.45
C GLY A 220 -27.83 23.57 -15.76
N GLY A 221 -26.64 23.57 -15.15
CA GLY A 221 -26.11 22.47 -14.35
C GLY A 221 -24.82 22.90 -13.66
N THR A 222 -24.94 23.92 -12.81
CA THR A 222 -23.82 24.62 -12.18
C THR A 222 -22.92 23.67 -11.41
N GLU A 223 -23.48 22.69 -10.70
CA GLU A 223 -22.74 21.75 -9.86
C GLU A 223 -21.76 20.91 -10.69
N VAL A 224 -22.23 20.28 -11.76
CA VAL A 224 -21.39 19.45 -12.64
C VAL A 224 -20.42 20.29 -13.45
N ALA A 225 -20.82 21.48 -13.92
CA ALA A 225 -19.91 22.38 -14.62
C ALA A 225 -18.79 22.89 -13.70
N ALA A 226 -19.12 23.29 -12.48
CA ALA A 226 -18.15 23.78 -11.49
C ALA A 226 -17.21 22.67 -11.03
N GLU A 227 -17.71 21.46 -10.77
CA GLU A 227 -16.86 20.33 -10.37
C GLU A 227 -15.95 19.90 -11.53
N THR A 228 -16.43 19.92 -12.78
CA THR A 228 -15.57 19.66 -13.95
C THR A 228 -14.50 20.73 -14.09
N ALA A 229 -14.82 22.00 -13.85
CA ALA A 229 -13.82 23.07 -13.84
C ALA A 229 -12.78 22.86 -12.72
N ALA A 230 -13.20 22.42 -11.53
CA ALA A 230 -12.30 22.07 -10.43
C ALA A 230 -11.36 20.92 -10.81
N ALA A 231 -11.89 19.86 -11.43
CA ALA A 231 -11.13 18.72 -11.91
C ALA A 231 -10.06 19.14 -12.93
N MET A 232 -10.45 19.92 -13.95
CA MET A 232 -9.54 20.45 -14.97
C MET A 232 -8.45 21.35 -14.36
N ALA A 233 -8.83 22.22 -13.41
CA ALA A 233 -7.89 23.11 -12.72
C ALA A 233 -6.89 22.34 -11.86
N ALA A 234 -7.33 21.37 -11.06
CA ALA A 234 -6.46 20.52 -10.25
C ALA A 234 -5.49 19.71 -11.13
N ALA A 235 -5.99 19.11 -12.21
CA ALA A 235 -5.16 18.40 -13.17
C ALA A 235 -4.12 19.29 -13.85
N SER A 236 -4.44 20.56 -14.12
CA SER A 236 -3.47 21.51 -14.69
C SER A 236 -2.24 21.75 -13.79
N ILE A 237 -2.39 21.56 -12.47
CA ILE A 237 -1.29 21.62 -11.50
C ILE A 237 -0.47 20.34 -11.61
N VAL A 238 -1.13 19.17 -11.63
CA VAL A 238 -0.51 17.84 -11.72
C VAL A 238 0.35 17.70 -12.99
N PHE A 239 -0.17 18.13 -14.14
CA PHE A 239 0.51 18.00 -15.44
C PHE A 239 1.49 19.13 -15.76
N ARG A 240 1.61 20.14 -14.89
CA ARG A 240 2.59 21.20 -15.08
C ARG A 240 4.01 20.61 -15.02
N PRO A 241 4.94 21.02 -15.90
CA PRO A 241 6.32 20.58 -15.79
C PRO A 241 6.90 20.87 -14.41
N THR A 242 7.31 19.83 -13.70
CA THR A 242 8.06 19.96 -12.45
C THR A 242 9.53 20.16 -12.83
N GLY A 243 10.01 21.40 -12.84
CA GLY A 243 11.44 21.66 -12.98
C GLY A 243 12.21 20.94 -11.88
N THR A 244 13.40 20.43 -12.19
CA THR A 244 14.35 19.89 -11.21
C THR A 244 14.48 20.87 -10.05
N ARG A 245 13.89 20.53 -8.89
CA ARG A 245 14.20 21.18 -7.62
C ARG A 245 15.61 20.80 -7.20
#